data_AF-A0AA51X6G4-F1
#
_entry.id   AF-A0AA51X6G4-F1
#
_cell.length_a   1.000
_cell.length_b   1.000
_cell.length_c   1.000
_cell.angle_alpha   90.00
_cell.angle_beta   90.00
_cell.angle_gamma   90.00
#
_symmetry.space_group_name_H-M   'P 1'
#
loop_
_entity.id
_entity.type
_entity.pdbx_description
1 polymer ?
#
loop_
_entity_poly.entity_id
_entity_poly.type
_entity_poly.pdbx_seq_one_letter_code
_entity_poly.pdbx_strand_id
1 'polypeptide(L)'
;MKKILTSSFSLLFVILSFNSAFADIVSSDNVVKLQQQQFTRQQIISYMDTAAVQKKLEQLGVSKEQAMARVQHMTDEELHQFHNSLEQLPAGEGVVGTIVTVLVVIAVLDVLGVTDVYPFIRPINS
;
A
#
# COMPACT_ATOMS: atom_id res chain seq x y z
N MET A 1 12.13 19.73 -67.35
CA MET A 1 11.73 18.59 -66.48
C MET A 1 12.58 18.46 -65.22
N LYS A 2 13.92 18.63 -65.25
CA LYS A 2 14.79 18.50 -64.06
C LYS A 2 14.47 19.47 -62.89
N LYS A 3 14.07 20.72 -63.18
CA LYS A 3 13.76 21.74 -62.16
C LYS A 3 12.48 21.48 -61.35
N ILE A 4 11.53 20.75 -61.94
CA ILE A 4 10.23 20.42 -61.32
C ILE A 4 10.43 19.26 -60.33
N LEU A 5 11.31 18.30 -60.67
CA LEU A 5 11.67 17.18 -59.81
C LEU A 5 12.43 17.63 -58.55
N THR A 6 13.35 18.59 -58.67
CA THR A 6 14.06 19.18 -57.52
C THR A 6 13.15 19.99 -56.60
N SER A 7 12.15 20.69 -57.15
CA SER A 7 11.16 21.40 -56.33
C SER A 7 10.26 20.43 -55.55
N SER A 8 9.83 19.32 -56.16
CA SER A 8 9.01 18.31 -55.48
C SER A 8 9.79 17.60 -54.37
N PHE A 9 11.09 17.41 -54.54
CA PHE A 9 11.94 16.79 -53.52
C PHE A 9 12.18 17.73 -52.33
N SER A 10 12.39 19.02 -52.58
CA SER A 10 12.52 20.04 -51.53
C SER A 10 11.24 20.19 -50.70
N LEU A 11 10.06 20.09 -51.34
CA LEU A 11 8.77 20.16 -50.65
C LEU A 11 8.55 18.97 -49.70
N LEU A 12 9.03 17.78 -50.06
CA LEU A 12 8.93 16.59 -49.21
C LEU A 12 9.84 16.67 -47.97
N PHE A 13 11.01 17.31 -48.11
CA PHE A 13 11.99 17.48 -47.02
C PHE A 13 11.48 18.41 -45.90
N VAL A 14 10.72 19.44 -46.26
CA VAL A 14 10.12 20.37 -45.29
C VAL A 14 9.04 19.69 -44.45
N ILE A 15 8.25 18.77 -45.02
CA ILE A 15 7.18 18.06 -44.31
C ILE A 15 7.76 17.08 -43.26
N LEU A 16 8.93 16.49 -43.53
CA LEU A 16 9.60 15.57 -42.61
C LEU A 16 10.29 16.28 -41.42
N SER A 17 10.44 17.60 -41.45
CA SER A 17 11.16 18.37 -40.42
C SER A 17 10.31 18.73 -39.20
N PHE A 18 9.00 18.46 -39.22
CA PHE A 18 8.07 18.80 -38.12
C PHE A 18 7.76 17.63 -37.17
N ASN A 19 8.73 16.77 -36.88
CA ASN A 19 8.57 15.75 -35.85
C ASN A 19 8.84 16.36 -34.46
N SER A 20 7.81 16.93 -33.84
CA SER A 20 7.84 17.35 -32.43
C SER A 20 7.78 16.11 -31.54
N ALA A 21 8.91 15.68 -30.98
CA ALA A 21 8.91 14.67 -29.91
C ALA A 21 8.54 15.36 -28.59
N PHE A 22 7.30 15.19 -28.15
CA PHE A 22 6.88 15.59 -26.81
C PHE A 22 7.46 14.58 -25.82
N ALA A 23 8.58 14.94 -25.19
CA ALA A 23 9.08 14.24 -24.02
C ALA A 23 8.31 14.78 -22.81
N ASP A 24 7.29 14.04 -22.37
CA ASP A 24 6.58 14.35 -21.13
C ASP A 24 7.54 14.15 -19.94
N ILE A 25 7.59 15.13 -19.04
CA ILE A 25 8.52 15.13 -17.92
C ILE A 25 7.93 14.21 -16.86
N VAL A 26 8.31 12.93 -16.87
CA VAL A 26 8.01 12.04 -15.75
C VAL A 26 8.92 12.45 -14.59
N SER A 27 8.37 13.26 -13.67
CA SER A 27 9.08 13.61 -12.44
C SER A 27 9.42 12.36 -11.64
N SER A 28 10.58 12.34 -10.97
CA SER A 28 10.96 11.25 -10.07
C SER A 28 9.88 10.98 -9.02
N ASP A 29 9.10 11.99 -8.64
CA ASP A 29 7.95 11.84 -7.73
C ASP A 29 6.88 10.89 -8.28
N ASN A 30 6.63 10.91 -9.59
CA ASN A 30 5.70 9.98 -10.24
C ASN A 30 6.26 8.56 -10.25
N VAL A 31 7.57 8.39 -10.40
CA VAL A 31 8.24 7.08 -10.34
C VAL A 31 8.21 6.52 -8.90
N VAL A 32 8.48 7.36 -7.90
CA VAL A 32 8.41 6.98 -6.48
C VAL A 32 6.98 6.60 -6.08
N LYS A 33 5.97 7.35 -6.52
CA LYS A 33 4.55 7.01 -6.29
C LYS A 33 4.18 5.67 -6.90
N LEU A 34 4.54 5.43 -8.17
CA LEU A 34 4.31 4.14 -8.84
C LEU A 34 4.98 2.99 -8.10
N GLN A 35 6.22 3.19 -7.64
CA GLN A 35 6.96 2.18 -6.90
C GLN A 35 6.33 1.91 -5.53
N GLN A 36 5.93 2.95 -4.80
CA GLN A 36 5.26 2.83 -3.51
C GLN A 36 3.90 2.14 -3.64
N GLN A 37 3.15 2.40 -4.71
CA GLN A 37 1.90 1.70 -5.04
C GLN A 37 2.11 0.20 -5.28
N GLN A 38 3.18 -0.17 -6.00
CA GLN A 38 3.54 -1.59 -6.19
C GLN A 38 3.90 -2.27 -4.87
N PHE A 39 4.64 -1.58 -3.99
CA PHE A 39 4.95 -2.08 -2.65
C PHE A 39 3.68 -2.28 -1.81
N THR A 40 2.75 -1.32 -1.79
CA THR A 40 1.46 -1.43 -1.07
C THR A 40 0.67 -2.66 -1.53
N ARG A 41 0.61 -2.92 -2.84
CA ARG A 41 -0.10 -4.09 -3.38
C ARG A 41 0.55 -5.40 -2.94
N GLN A 42 1.88 -5.49 -2.99
CA GLN A 42 2.62 -6.67 -2.53
C GLN A 42 2.42 -6.91 -1.03
N GLN A 43 2.41 -5.83 -0.24
CA GLN A 43 2.21 -5.92 1.20
C GLN A 43 0.79 -6.41 1.56
N ILE A 44 -0.24 -5.93 0.84
CA ILE A 44 -1.62 -6.43 1.03
C ILE A 44 -1.71 -7.91 0.66
N ILE A 45 -1.07 -8.34 -0.44
CA ILE A 45 -1.04 -9.76 -0.82
C ILE A 45 -0.34 -10.59 0.27
N SER A 46 0.77 -10.13 0.84
CA SER A 46 1.45 -10.86 1.91
C SER A 46 0.63 -10.91 3.20
N TYR A 47 -0.15 -9.87 3.52
CA TYR A 47 -1.09 -9.91 4.65
C TYR A 47 -2.22 -10.91 4.44
N MET A 48 -2.68 -11.12 3.20
CA MET A 48 -3.70 -12.13 2.89
C MET A 48 -3.20 -13.57 3.06
N ASP A 49 -1.88 -13.77 3.08
CA ASP A 49 -1.27 -15.07 3.38
C ASP A 49 -1.25 -15.40 4.88
N THR A 50 -1.47 -14.41 5.75
CA THR A 50 -1.52 -14.60 7.21
C THR A 50 -2.73 -15.43 7.63
N ALA A 51 -2.52 -16.39 8.54
CA ALA A 51 -3.56 -17.32 9.01
C ALA A 51 -4.79 -16.62 9.61
N ALA A 52 -4.61 -15.45 10.25
CA ALA A 52 -5.73 -14.68 10.78
C ALA A 52 -6.62 -14.07 9.69
N VAL A 53 -6.02 -13.58 8.59
CA VAL A 53 -6.78 -13.05 7.45
C VAL A 53 -7.53 -14.18 6.75
N GLN A 54 -6.92 -15.35 6.57
CA GLN A 54 -7.60 -16.53 6.02
C GLN A 54 -8.80 -16.94 6.88
N LYS A 55 -8.61 -17.04 8.21
CA LYS A 55 -9.70 -17.33 9.15
C LYS A 55 -10.81 -16.28 9.10
N LYS A 56 -10.46 -15.01 8.90
CA LYS A 56 -11.45 -13.94 8.76
C LYS A 56 -12.22 -14.02 7.43
N LEU A 57 -11.54 -14.35 6.34
CA LEU A 57 -12.17 -14.56 5.02
C LEU A 57 -13.13 -15.77 5.06
N GLU A 58 -12.72 -16.86 5.71
CA GLU A 58 -13.57 -18.04 5.95
C GLU A 58 -14.83 -17.70 6.75
N GLN A 59 -14.69 -16.90 7.82
CA GLN A 59 -15.82 -16.40 8.60
C GLN A 59 -16.80 -15.56 7.78
N LEU A 60 -16.29 -14.85 6.77
CA LEU A 60 -17.09 -14.05 5.85
C LEU A 60 -17.64 -14.88 4.68
N GLY A 61 -17.30 -16.16 4.58
CA GLY A 61 -17.72 -17.05 3.49
C GLY A 61 -17.05 -16.75 2.15
N VAL A 62 -15.90 -16.07 2.15
CA VAL A 62 -15.18 -15.66 0.94
C VAL A 62 -13.90 -16.50 0.82
N SER A 63 -13.67 -17.09 -0.37
CA SER A 63 -12.41 -17.79 -0.65
C SER A 63 -11.24 -16.82 -0.83
N LYS A 64 -10.02 -17.27 -0.51
CA LYS A 64 -8.80 -16.48 -0.69
C LYS A 64 -8.64 -16.00 -2.13
N GLU A 65 -8.90 -16.87 -3.10
CA GLU A 65 -8.77 -16.60 -4.53
C GLU A 65 -9.74 -15.50 -4.96
N GLN A 66 -10.98 -15.52 -4.48
CA GLN A 66 -11.97 -14.47 -4.75
C GLN A 66 -11.57 -13.12 -4.14
N ALA A 67 -11.03 -13.12 -2.93
CA ALA A 67 -10.54 -11.90 -2.29
C ALA A 67 -9.33 -11.33 -3.05
N MET A 68 -8.39 -12.18 -3.47
CA MET A 68 -7.22 -11.77 -4.25
C MET A 68 -7.62 -11.18 -5.60
N ALA A 69 -8.55 -11.82 -6.31
CA ALA A 69 -9.07 -11.31 -7.57
C ALA A 69 -9.70 -9.91 -7.41
N ARG A 70 -10.36 -9.65 -6.28
CA ARG A 70 -10.94 -8.33 -6.00
C ARG A 70 -9.86 -7.26 -5.76
N VAL A 71 -8.81 -7.57 -5.01
CA VAL A 71 -7.66 -6.67 -4.80
C VAL A 71 -6.89 -6.41 -6.10
N GLN A 72 -6.81 -7.41 -6.98
CA GLN A 72 -6.17 -7.25 -8.31
C GLN A 72 -6.99 -6.37 -9.25
N HIS A 73 -8.33 -6.41 -9.16
CA HIS A 73 -9.21 -5.56 -9.97
C HIS A 73 -9.44 -4.17 -9.39
N MET A 74 -9.02 -3.90 -8.14
CA MET A 74 -9.08 -2.55 -7.57
C MET A 74 -8.14 -1.61 -8.30
N THR A 75 -8.64 -0.40 -8.56
CA THR A 75 -7.82 0.72 -9.03
C THR A 75 -6.85 1.16 -7.94
N ASP A 76 -5.77 1.84 -8.32
CA ASP A 76 -4.73 2.19 -7.35
C ASP A 76 -5.23 3.18 -6.29
N GLU A 77 -6.22 4.01 -6.61
CA GLU A 77 -6.90 4.91 -5.66
C GLU A 77 -7.73 4.14 -4.64
N GLU A 78 -8.50 3.15 -5.09
CA GLU A 78 -9.29 2.27 -4.22
C GLU A 78 -8.39 1.44 -3.29
N LEU A 79 -7.25 0.97 -3.81
CA LEU A 79 -6.29 0.22 -3.01
C LEU A 79 -5.66 1.07 -1.91
N HIS A 80 -5.35 2.34 -2.19
CA HIS A 80 -4.87 3.29 -1.19
C HIS A 80 -5.91 3.56 -0.09
N GLN A 81 -7.17 3.77 -0.46
CA GLN A 81 -8.25 3.96 0.52
C GLN A 81 -8.47 2.70 1.37
N PHE A 82 -8.38 1.52 0.76
CA PHE A 82 -8.47 0.24 1.46
C PHE A 82 -7.31 0.04 2.43
N HIS A 83 -6.07 0.32 2.01
CA HIS A 83 -4.90 0.27 2.88
C HIS A 83 -5.04 1.21 4.09
N ASN A 84 -5.46 2.45 3.87
CA ASN A 84 -5.70 3.41 4.96
C ASN A 84 -6.79 2.93 5.92
N SER A 85 -7.77 2.15 5.44
CA SER A 85 -8.80 1.55 6.28
C SER A 85 -8.25 0.38 7.10
N LEU A 86 -7.31 -0.39 6.55
CA LEU A 86 -6.61 -1.45 7.26
C LEU A 86 -5.68 -0.89 8.35
N GLU A 87 -5.00 0.23 8.12
CA GLU A 87 -4.18 0.89 9.15
C GLU A 87 -5.02 1.47 10.31
N GLN A 88 -6.28 1.83 10.05
CA GLN A 88 -7.22 2.28 11.07
C GLN A 88 -7.80 1.13 11.91
N LEU A 89 -7.69 -0.12 11.43
CA LEU A 89 -8.02 -1.27 12.27
C LEU A 89 -6.91 -1.38 13.33
N PRO A 90 -7.26 -1.56 14.62
CA PRO A 90 -6.27 -1.64 15.68
C PRO A 90 -5.24 -2.70 15.30
N ALA A 91 -3.98 -2.29 15.17
CA ALA A 91 -2.83 -3.12 14.81
C ALA A 91 -2.46 -4.15 15.90
N GLY A 92 -3.46 -4.89 16.39
CA GLY A 92 -3.36 -5.87 17.46
C GLY A 92 -2.75 -7.20 17.03
N GLU A 93 -2.34 -7.34 15.77
CA GLU A 93 -1.81 -8.59 15.19
C GLU A 93 -0.36 -8.47 14.68
N GLY A 94 0.39 -7.46 15.13
CA GLY A 94 1.83 -7.35 14.88
C GLY A 94 2.65 -7.50 16.17
N VAL A 95 3.97 -7.70 16.05
CA VAL A 95 4.89 -7.74 17.20
C VAL A 95 4.70 -6.53 18.13
N VAL A 96 4.48 -5.35 17.55
CA VAL A 96 4.18 -4.12 18.29
C VAL A 96 2.85 -4.24 19.05
N GLY A 97 1.79 -4.75 18.42
CA GLY A 97 0.49 -4.99 19.05
C GLY A 97 0.56 -6.01 20.18
N THR A 98 1.32 -7.09 20.00
CA THR A 98 1.58 -8.08 21.05
C THR A 98 2.33 -7.47 22.23
N ILE A 99 3.40 -6.70 21.98
CA ILE A 99 4.15 -6.00 23.03
C ILE A 99 3.22 -5.06 23.80
N VAL A 100 2.47 -4.19 23.11
CA VAL A 100 1.53 -3.25 23.75
C VAL A 100 0.48 -4.00 24.57
N THR A 101 -0.07 -5.10 24.06
CA THR A 101 -1.06 -5.92 24.78
C THR A 101 -0.47 -6.49 26.07
N VAL A 102 0.75 -7.04 26.01
CA VAL A 102 1.45 -7.55 27.20
C VAL A 102 1.70 -6.43 28.22
N LEU A 103 2.14 -5.25 27.76
CA LEU A 103 2.35 -4.09 28.65
C LEU A 103 1.03 -3.67 29.34
N VAL A 104 -0.10 -3.67 28.62
CA VAL A 104 -1.42 -3.34 29.20
C VAL A 104 -1.85 -4.38 30.22
N VAL A 105 -1.68 -5.68 29.94
CA VAL A 105 -2.02 -6.75 30.89
C VAL A 105 -1.19 -6.61 32.17
N ILE A 106 0.12 -6.39 32.05
CA ILE A 106 1.00 -6.19 33.21
C ILE A 106 0.62 -4.92 33.98
N ALA A 107 0.28 -3.82 33.29
CA ALA A 107 -0.14 -2.58 33.93
C ALA A 107 -1.42 -2.77 34.76
N VAL A 108 -2.39 -3.55 34.26
CA VAL A 108 -3.61 -3.87 35.02
C VAL A 108 -3.29 -4.73 36.25
N LEU A 109 -2.41 -5.73 36.11
CA LEU A 109 -1.96 -6.56 37.24
C LEU A 109 -1.23 -5.75 38.33
N ASP A 110 -0.50 -4.70 37.93
CA ASP A 110 0.18 -3.77 38.82
C ASP A 110 -0.81 -2.88 39.60
N VAL A 111 -1.82 -2.33 38.92
CA VAL A 111 -2.92 -1.58 39.56
C VAL A 111 -3.67 -2.45 40.59
N LEU A 112 -3.84 -3.74 40.30
CA LEU A 112 -4.47 -4.69 41.22
C LEU A 112 -3.54 -5.13 42.38
N GLY A 113 -2.25 -4.80 42.33
CA GLY A 113 -1.26 -5.18 43.34
C GLY A 113 -0.83 -6.64 43.29
N VAL A 114 -1.02 -7.31 42.15
CA VAL A 114 -0.55 -8.70 41.93
C VAL A 114 0.94 -8.72 41.54
N THR A 115 1.40 -7.66 40.87
CA THR A 115 2.79 -7.48 40.42
C THR A 115 3.27 -6.07 40.73
N ASP A 116 4.59 -5.85 40.76
CA ASP A 116 5.22 -4.52 40.86
C ASP A 116 6.30 -4.41 39.77
N VAL A 117 5.86 -4.09 38.55
CA VAL A 117 6.73 -4.01 37.36
C VAL A 117 6.92 -2.56 36.92
N TYR A 118 5.92 -1.72 37.15
CA TYR A 118 5.90 -0.30 36.84
C TYR A 118 5.96 0.50 38.14
N PRO A 119 7.14 1.01 38.55
CA PRO A 119 7.31 1.71 39.83
C PRO A 119 6.56 3.04 39.97
N PHE A 120 5.91 3.49 38.88
CA PHE A 120 5.05 4.68 38.85
C PHE A 120 3.56 4.36 39.02
N ILE A 121 3.15 3.09 38.97
CA ILE A 121 1.79 2.64 39.24
C ILE A 121 1.65 2.39 40.74
N ARG A 122 0.57 2.89 41.34
CA ARG A 122 0.26 2.65 42.75
C ARG A 122 -0.89 1.63 42.82
N PRO A 123 -0.73 0.52 43.57
CA PRO A 123 -1.80 -0.47 43.69
C PRO A 123 -2.99 0.10 44.46
N ILE A 124 -4.22 -0.24 44.03
CA ILE A 124 -5.47 0.25 44.64
C ILE A 124 -5.77 -0.36 46.02
N ASN A 125 -5.11 -1.49 46.31
CA ASN A 125 -5.25 -2.26 47.55
C ASN A 125 -4.27 -1.81 48.66
N SER A 126 -3.51 -0.74 48.45
CA SER A 126 -2.58 -0.22 49.45
C SER A 126 -3.16 0.87 50.33
#